data_AF-A0AA37XF10-F1
#
_entry.id   AF-A0AA37XF10-F1
#
_cell.length_a   1.000
_cell.length_b   1.000
_cell.length_c   1.000
_cell.angle_alpha   90.00
_cell.angle_beta   90.00
_cell.angle_gamma   90.00
#
_symmetry.space_group_name_H-M   'P 1'
#
loop_
_entity.id
_entity.type
_entity.pdbx_description
1 polymer ?
#
loop_
_entity_poly.entity_id
_entity_poly.type
_entity_poly.pdbx_seq_one_letter_code
_entity_poly.pdbx_strand_id
1 'polypeptide(L)'
;MAGRRRPRAGRERGSRRRGGRRPLPAGRVDTSALRLTSVPDAGSLVRGLDAAAYAWEVLAARSDDEAFRTDGNARAGELRRTSALLAARTSGGDPREAAYDVGALLDADPVASAAAIEVDVATLWIAADLPAPARAVGLDAALEALLRARALAGVGPLDAPAAVLPGLPVDDGS
;
A
#
# COMPACT_ATOMS: atom_id res chain seq x y z
N MET A 1 -51.94 39.32 -24.69
CA MET A 1 -52.65 38.58 -23.63
C MET A 1 -51.80 37.38 -23.23
N ALA A 2 -51.19 37.42 -22.05
CA ALA A 2 -51.50 36.54 -20.90
C ALA A 2 -51.24 35.04 -21.18
N GLY A 3 -50.45 34.28 -20.43
CA GLY A 3 -49.91 34.48 -19.09
C GLY A 3 -49.05 33.29 -18.67
N ARG A 4 -48.30 33.49 -17.58
CA ARG A 4 -47.31 32.62 -16.94
C ARG A 4 -47.90 31.30 -16.41
N ARG A 5 -47.05 30.27 -16.32
CA ARG A 5 -46.88 29.42 -15.11
C ARG A 5 -45.60 28.55 -15.22
N ARG A 6 -44.64 28.79 -14.30
CA ARG A 6 -43.58 27.82 -13.92
C ARG A 6 -44.11 26.91 -12.77
N PRO A 7 -43.28 26.08 -12.11
CA PRO A 7 -43.12 24.64 -12.31
C PRO A 7 -43.65 23.84 -11.09
N ARG A 8 -43.74 22.50 -11.19
CA ARG A 8 -43.74 21.65 -9.99
C ARG A 8 -42.92 20.37 -10.18
N ALA A 9 -42.10 20.16 -9.16
CA ALA A 9 -41.24 19.02 -8.89
C ALA A 9 -42.03 17.72 -8.70
N GLY A 10 -41.36 16.59 -9.00
CA GLY A 10 -41.87 15.25 -8.76
C GLY A 10 -40.76 14.19 -8.79
N ARG A 11 -39.88 14.25 -7.78
CA ARG A 11 -39.16 13.17 -7.07
C ARG A 11 -38.88 11.84 -7.79
N GLU A 12 -37.58 11.63 -7.98
CA GLU A 12 -36.76 10.55 -7.40
C GLU A 12 -37.44 9.20 -7.16
N ARG A 13 -37.08 8.17 -7.94
CA ARG A 13 -36.93 6.80 -7.43
C ARG A 13 -35.82 6.03 -8.18
N GLY A 14 -34.90 5.49 -7.39
CA GLY A 14 -34.39 4.14 -7.63
C GLY A 14 -33.05 4.01 -8.34
N SER A 15 -32.05 4.79 -7.94
CA SER A 15 -30.65 4.38 -8.14
C SER A 15 -30.40 3.11 -7.33
N ARG A 16 -30.61 1.94 -7.96
CA ARG A 16 -30.10 0.66 -7.46
C ARG A 16 -28.58 0.67 -7.59
N ARG A 17 -27.90 1.42 -6.72
CA ARG A 17 -26.48 1.21 -6.46
C ARG A 17 -26.38 -0.13 -5.76
N ARG A 18 -26.16 -1.18 -6.56
CA ARG A 18 -25.43 -2.36 -6.10
C ARG A 18 -24.21 -1.83 -5.37
N GLY A 19 -24.12 -2.14 -4.08
CA GLY A 19 -22.97 -1.84 -3.25
C GLY A 19 -21.77 -2.59 -3.81
N GLY A 20 -21.14 -2.04 -4.84
CA GLY A 20 -19.75 -2.33 -5.11
C GLY A 20 -19.00 -1.84 -3.89
N ARG A 21 -18.47 -2.78 -3.10
CA ARG A 21 -17.41 -2.49 -2.13
C ARG A 21 -16.36 -1.70 -2.91
N ARG A 22 -16.35 -0.38 -2.74
CA ARG A 22 -15.28 0.46 -3.25
C ARG A 22 -14.05 -0.04 -2.51
N PRO A 23 -13.00 -0.52 -3.21
CA PRO A 23 -11.70 -0.71 -2.56
C PRO A 23 -11.40 0.59 -1.81
N LEU A 24 -10.91 0.48 -0.57
CA LEU A 24 -10.43 1.65 0.16
C LEU A 24 -9.47 2.40 -0.78
N PRO A 25 -9.61 3.72 -0.95
CA PRO A 25 -8.65 4.45 -1.76
C PRO A 25 -7.27 4.19 -1.15
N ALA A 26 -6.35 3.62 -1.95
CA ALA A 26 -4.95 3.54 -1.59
C ALA A 26 -4.48 4.98 -1.38
N GLY A 27 -4.45 5.38 -0.10
CA GLY A 27 -4.11 6.72 0.33
C GLY A 27 -2.61 6.84 0.29
N ARG A 28 -2.11 7.30 -0.86
CA ARG A 28 -0.68 7.55 -1.07
C ARG A 28 -0.09 8.27 0.14
N VAL A 29 1.01 7.77 0.68
CA VAL A 29 1.77 8.43 1.75
C VAL A 29 2.11 9.88 1.38
N ASP A 30 1.68 10.84 2.20
CA ASP A 30 2.15 12.22 2.08
C ASP A 30 3.58 12.35 2.61
N THR A 31 4.53 12.23 1.69
CA THR A 31 5.97 12.31 1.99
C THR A 31 6.46 13.75 2.26
N SER A 32 5.59 14.76 2.28
CA SER A 32 5.99 16.16 2.48
C SER A 32 6.71 16.38 3.82
N ALA A 33 6.33 15.68 4.89
CA ALA A 33 7.01 15.81 6.18
C ALA A 33 8.45 15.22 6.15
N LEU A 34 8.68 14.19 5.33
CA LEU A 34 10.02 13.63 5.11
C LEU A 34 10.93 14.64 4.37
N ARG A 35 10.35 15.52 3.54
CA ARG A 35 11.09 16.56 2.80
C ARG A 35 11.59 17.71 3.68
N LEU A 36 11.16 17.80 4.92
CA LEU A 36 11.52 18.90 5.82
C LEU A 36 12.33 18.43 7.03
N THR A 37 12.59 17.13 7.13
CA THR A 37 13.16 16.53 8.33
C THR A 37 14.48 15.83 8.03
N SER A 38 15.49 16.05 8.89
CA SER A 38 16.75 15.28 8.86
C SER A 38 16.53 13.93 9.53
N VAL A 39 17.06 12.85 8.94
CA VAL A 39 16.89 11.47 9.47
C VAL A 39 18.28 10.83 9.56
N PRO A 40 19.07 11.12 10.62
CA PRO A 40 20.49 10.78 10.67
C PRO A 40 20.78 9.27 10.59
N ASP A 41 19.83 8.41 11.02
CA ASP A 41 20.01 6.96 11.09
C ASP A 41 19.08 6.18 10.14
N ALA A 42 18.63 6.79 9.05
CA ALA A 42 17.73 6.14 8.08
C ALA A 42 18.41 5.09 7.19
N GLY A 43 19.71 4.83 7.34
CA GLY A 43 20.48 4.01 6.38
C GLY A 43 19.90 2.61 6.15
N SER A 44 19.45 1.94 7.22
CA SER A 44 18.81 0.61 7.12
C SER A 44 17.41 0.69 6.47
N LEU A 45 16.64 1.74 6.75
CA LEU A 45 15.36 1.97 6.08
C LEU A 45 15.56 2.24 4.58
N VAL A 46 16.52 3.08 4.20
CA VAL A 46 16.83 3.37 2.79
C VAL A 46 17.23 2.11 2.04
N ARG A 47 18.15 1.31 2.59
CA ARG A 47 18.57 0.03 2.01
C ARG A 47 17.41 -0.96 1.89
N GLY A 48 16.62 -1.10 2.94
CA GLY A 48 15.48 -2.01 2.93
C GLY A 48 14.42 -1.64 1.90
N LEU A 49 14.10 -0.34 1.76
CA LEU A 49 13.16 0.13 0.73
C LEU A 49 13.71 -0.04 -0.68
N ASP A 50 15.02 0.15 -0.89
CA ASP A 50 15.65 -0.07 -2.20
C ASP A 50 15.70 -1.57 -2.56
N ALA A 51 16.00 -2.44 -1.59
CA ALA A 51 15.95 -3.89 -1.75
C ALA A 51 14.54 -4.38 -2.09
N ALA A 52 13.52 -3.87 -1.37
CA ALA A 52 12.12 -4.18 -1.64
C ALA A 52 11.69 -3.69 -3.02
N ALA A 53 12.17 -2.52 -3.45
CA ALA A 53 11.89 -2.02 -4.80
C ALA A 53 12.49 -2.94 -5.87
N TYR A 54 13.73 -3.37 -5.70
CA TYR A 54 14.38 -4.29 -6.62
C TYR A 54 13.67 -5.66 -6.65
N ALA A 55 13.26 -6.18 -5.49
CA ALA A 55 12.49 -7.42 -5.42
C ALA A 55 11.17 -7.32 -6.20
N TRP A 56 10.45 -6.19 -6.11
CA TRP A 56 9.26 -5.93 -6.91
C TRP A 56 9.54 -5.89 -8.42
N GLU A 57 10.66 -5.31 -8.86
CA GLU A 57 11.08 -5.32 -10.27
C GLU A 57 11.36 -6.75 -10.76
N VAL A 58 12.03 -7.56 -9.94
CA VAL A 58 12.29 -8.98 -10.26
C VAL A 58 10.98 -9.75 -10.37
N LEU A 59 10.06 -9.59 -9.42
CA LEU A 59 8.75 -10.22 -9.44
C LEU A 59 7.90 -9.76 -10.64
N ALA A 60 7.96 -8.49 -11.00
CA ALA A 60 7.28 -7.96 -12.18
C ALA A 60 7.90 -8.49 -13.48
N ALA A 61 9.23 -8.56 -13.58
CA ALA A 61 9.92 -9.02 -14.80
C ALA A 61 9.61 -10.50 -15.13
N ARG A 62 9.33 -11.32 -14.12
CA ARG A 62 9.03 -12.76 -14.29
C ARG A 62 7.56 -13.10 -14.47
N SER A 63 6.65 -12.14 -14.28
CA SER A 63 5.21 -12.40 -14.29
C SER A 63 4.65 -12.29 -15.71
N ASP A 64 3.85 -13.26 -16.13
CA ASP A 64 3.10 -13.18 -17.40
C ASP A 64 1.81 -12.32 -17.28
N ASP A 65 1.40 -11.97 -16.05
CA ASP A 65 0.24 -11.11 -15.79
C ASP A 65 0.60 -9.62 -15.95
N GLU A 66 0.07 -8.99 -17.01
CA GLU A 66 0.24 -7.56 -17.31
C GLU A 66 -0.15 -6.62 -16.15
N ALA A 67 -1.24 -6.94 -15.46
CA ALA A 67 -1.73 -6.12 -14.36
C ALA A 67 -0.76 -6.19 -13.19
N PHE A 68 -0.28 -7.38 -12.86
CA PHE A 68 0.75 -7.58 -11.84
C PHE A 68 2.07 -6.90 -12.23
N ARG A 69 2.52 -7.01 -13.48
CA ARG A 69 3.73 -6.31 -13.95
C ARG A 69 3.62 -4.80 -13.82
N THR A 70 2.48 -4.25 -14.23
CA THR A 70 2.23 -2.80 -14.17
C THR A 70 2.20 -2.31 -12.73
N ASP A 71 1.48 -3.01 -11.85
CA ASP A 71 1.41 -2.68 -10.43
C ASP A 71 2.78 -2.82 -9.74
N GLY A 72 3.49 -3.92 -9.98
CA GLY A 72 4.80 -4.18 -9.40
C GLY A 72 5.83 -3.13 -9.81
N ASN A 73 5.88 -2.75 -11.09
CA ASN A 73 6.74 -1.66 -11.57
C ASN A 73 6.37 -0.30 -10.95
N ALA A 74 5.06 -0.02 -10.81
CA ALA A 74 4.60 1.21 -10.18
C ALA A 74 5.02 1.27 -8.71
N ARG A 75 4.90 0.16 -7.99
CA ARG A 75 5.29 0.02 -6.58
C ARG A 75 6.80 0.11 -6.39
N ALA A 76 7.58 -0.59 -7.21
CA ALA A 76 9.04 -0.46 -7.21
C ALA A 76 9.47 1.00 -7.41
N GLY A 77 8.89 1.68 -8.41
CA GLY A 77 9.17 3.09 -8.66
C GLY A 77 8.82 4.00 -7.48
N GLU A 78 7.76 3.72 -6.74
CA GLU A 78 7.40 4.44 -5.52
C GLU A 78 8.43 4.24 -4.42
N LEU A 79 8.79 2.98 -4.13
CA LEU A 79 9.78 2.64 -3.11
C LEU A 79 11.15 3.26 -3.42
N ARG A 80 11.59 3.27 -4.69
CA ARG A 80 12.83 3.96 -5.11
C ARG A 80 12.77 5.46 -4.88
N ARG A 81 11.66 6.11 -5.23
CA ARG A 81 11.51 7.57 -5.00
C ARG A 81 11.53 7.90 -3.51
N THR A 82 10.86 7.09 -2.70
CA THR A 82 10.81 7.28 -1.24
C THR A 82 12.15 7.03 -0.59
N SER A 83 12.85 5.96 -0.98
CA SER A 83 14.21 5.73 -0.51
C SER A 83 15.14 6.87 -0.96
N ALA A 84 14.95 7.46 -2.15
CA ALA A 84 15.83 8.52 -2.67
C ALA A 84 15.66 9.82 -1.90
N LEU A 85 14.41 10.10 -1.58
CA LEU A 85 14.05 11.19 -0.70
C LEU A 85 14.67 11.02 0.69
N LEU A 86 14.60 9.83 1.28
CA LEU A 86 15.20 9.54 2.59
C LEU A 86 16.73 9.60 2.56
N ALA A 87 17.37 8.99 1.55
CA ALA A 87 18.83 8.98 1.38
C ALA A 87 19.41 10.40 1.35
N ALA A 88 18.76 11.31 0.62
CA ALA A 88 19.13 12.72 0.54
C ALA A 88 19.04 13.46 1.90
N ARG A 89 18.44 12.85 2.93
CA ARG A 89 18.28 13.39 4.29
C ARG A 89 19.08 12.65 5.35
N THR A 90 19.85 11.64 4.94
CA THR A 90 20.82 10.97 5.81
C THR A 90 22.16 11.70 5.78
N SER A 91 22.83 11.75 6.93
CA SER A 91 24.22 12.20 7.02
C SER A 91 25.14 10.98 6.83
N GLY A 92 25.83 10.87 5.70
CA GLY A 92 26.79 9.76 5.50
C GLY A 92 26.98 9.22 4.08
N GLY A 93 26.37 9.84 3.06
CA GLY A 93 26.42 9.33 1.67
C GLY A 93 25.22 8.44 1.33
N ASP A 94 25.12 7.97 0.09
CA ASP A 94 24.01 7.10 -0.34
C ASP A 94 24.24 5.66 0.17
N PRO A 95 23.40 5.13 1.07
CA PRO A 95 23.63 3.80 1.67
C PRO A 95 23.28 2.63 0.72
N ARG A 96 22.90 2.88 -0.54
CA ARG A 96 22.42 1.88 -1.51
C ARG A 96 23.47 0.98 -2.17
N GLU A 97 24.72 1.00 -1.75
CA GLU A 97 25.78 0.18 -2.36
C GLU A 97 25.71 -1.30 -1.92
N ALA A 98 24.65 -2.01 -2.29
CA ALA A 98 24.47 -3.43 -1.95
C ALA A 98 24.11 -4.27 -3.18
N ALA A 99 24.73 -5.45 -3.28
CA ALA A 99 24.24 -6.52 -4.14
C ALA A 99 23.13 -7.28 -3.39
N TYR A 100 21.97 -7.46 -4.04
CA TYR A 100 20.85 -8.20 -3.47
C TYR A 100 20.85 -9.64 -4.00
N ASP A 101 20.85 -10.61 -3.09
CA ASP A 101 20.59 -12.01 -3.45
C ASP A 101 19.09 -12.20 -3.63
N VAL A 102 18.69 -12.49 -4.87
CA VAL A 102 17.29 -12.71 -5.27
C VAL A 102 17.04 -14.16 -5.68
N GLY A 103 17.96 -15.09 -5.42
CA GLY A 103 17.81 -16.50 -5.80
C GLY A 103 16.51 -17.11 -5.25
N ALA A 104 16.19 -16.84 -3.98
CA ALA A 104 14.97 -17.32 -3.35
C ALA A 104 13.68 -16.73 -3.98
N LEU A 105 13.74 -15.55 -4.59
CA LEU A 105 12.61 -14.90 -5.24
C LEU A 105 12.29 -15.49 -6.62
N LEU A 106 13.23 -16.20 -7.26
CA LEU A 106 13.07 -16.78 -8.59
C LEU A 106 12.31 -18.11 -8.60
N ASP A 107 12.28 -18.81 -7.46
CA ASP A 107 11.57 -20.09 -7.33
C ASP A 107 10.25 -19.97 -6.56
N ALA A 108 10.02 -18.83 -5.88
CA ALA A 108 8.83 -18.59 -5.07
C ALA A 108 7.60 -18.15 -5.89
N ASP A 109 6.41 -18.35 -5.32
CA ASP A 109 5.17 -17.80 -5.84
C ASP A 109 5.22 -16.25 -5.83
N PRO A 110 5.00 -15.58 -6.98
CA PRO A 110 5.16 -14.12 -7.06
C PRO A 110 4.21 -13.33 -6.15
N VAL A 111 2.97 -13.80 -5.97
CA VAL A 111 1.96 -13.09 -5.17
C VAL A 111 2.26 -13.23 -3.68
N ALA A 112 2.57 -14.44 -3.22
CA ALA A 112 2.98 -14.68 -1.83
C ALA A 112 4.28 -13.92 -1.49
N SER A 113 5.24 -13.89 -2.42
CA SER A 113 6.49 -13.14 -2.25
C SER A 113 6.25 -11.64 -2.17
N ALA A 114 5.39 -11.11 -3.04
CA ALA A 114 4.99 -9.71 -3.01
C ALA A 114 4.30 -9.33 -1.68
N ALA A 115 3.44 -10.20 -1.15
CA ALA A 115 2.81 -9.97 0.14
C ALA A 115 3.83 -9.97 1.30
N ALA A 116 4.79 -10.90 1.29
CA ALA A 116 5.87 -10.95 2.28
C ALA A 116 6.75 -9.69 2.24
N ILE A 117 7.12 -9.24 1.03
CA ILE A 117 7.90 -8.00 0.84
C ILE A 117 7.17 -6.80 1.46
N GLU A 118 5.85 -6.69 1.29
CA GLU A 118 5.09 -5.57 1.87
C GLU A 118 5.00 -5.65 3.40
N VAL A 119 5.01 -6.84 4.00
CA VAL A 119 5.14 -7.01 5.47
C VAL A 119 6.53 -6.55 5.94
N ASP A 120 7.58 -6.88 5.19
CA ASP A 120 8.94 -6.42 5.50
C ASP A 120 9.06 -4.89 5.36
N VAL A 121 8.45 -4.29 4.33
CA VAL A 121 8.36 -2.83 4.16
C VAL A 121 7.68 -2.19 5.37
N ALA A 122 6.57 -2.76 5.85
CA ALA A 122 5.91 -2.26 7.05
C ALA A 122 6.83 -2.33 8.29
N THR A 123 7.53 -3.46 8.44
CA THR A 123 8.47 -3.67 9.55
C THR A 123 9.62 -2.67 9.52
N LEU A 124 10.17 -2.38 8.34
CA LEU A 124 11.21 -1.37 8.14
C LEU A 124 10.74 0.01 8.61
N TRP A 125 9.52 0.42 8.24
CA TRP A 125 8.95 1.70 8.67
C TRP A 125 8.69 1.78 10.16
N ILE A 126 8.22 0.69 10.77
CA ILE A 126 7.96 0.60 12.22
C ILE A 126 9.27 0.63 13.03
N ALA A 127 10.30 -0.05 12.54
CA ALA A 127 11.59 -0.15 13.22
C ALA A 127 12.49 1.08 13.01
N ALA A 128 12.20 1.92 12.02
CA ALA A 128 12.97 3.12 11.76
C ALA A 128 12.85 4.14 12.89
N ASP A 129 13.99 4.64 13.36
CA ASP A 129 14.04 5.72 14.36
C ASP A 129 13.75 7.07 13.70
N LEU A 130 12.48 7.27 13.36
CA LEU A 130 12.02 8.49 12.72
C LEU A 130 11.79 9.59 13.77
N PRO A 131 12.30 10.81 13.53
CA PRO A 131 12.00 11.96 14.38
C PRO A 131 10.50 12.24 14.40
N ALA A 132 10.00 12.85 15.48
CA ALA A 132 8.57 13.03 15.73
C ALA A 132 7.76 13.60 14.55
N PRO A 133 8.23 14.59 13.76
CA PRO A 133 7.50 15.09 12.59
C PRO A 133 7.36 14.07 11.46
N ALA A 134 8.26 13.09 11.36
CA ALA A 134 8.28 12.05 10.33
C ALA A 134 7.62 10.73 10.80
N ARG A 135 7.42 10.55 12.11
CA ARG A 135 6.89 9.30 12.68
C ARG A 135 5.47 8.97 12.20
N ALA A 136 4.60 9.98 12.07
CA ALA A 136 3.26 9.78 11.53
C ALA A 136 3.30 9.26 10.09
N VAL A 137 4.19 9.82 9.26
CA VAL A 137 4.38 9.37 7.88
C VAL A 137 4.89 7.93 7.81
N GLY A 138 5.81 7.55 8.69
CA GLY A 138 6.28 6.16 8.78
C GLY A 138 5.16 5.20 9.16
N LEU A 139 4.29 5.56 10.10
CA LEU A 139 3.13 4.73 10.47
C LEU A 139 2.11 4.62 9.34
N ASP A 140 1.84 5.71 8.61
CA ASP A 140 0.96 5.70 7.44
C ASP A 140 1.54 4.81 6.33
N ALA A 141 2.84 4.89 6.08
CA ALA A 141 3.55 4.05 5.12
C ALA A 141 3.54 2.57 5.52
N ALA A 142 3.72 2.27 6.81
CA ALA A 142 3.60 0.91 7.33
C ALA A 142 2.19 0.35 7.17
N LEU A 143 1.17 1.15 7.47
CA LEU A 143 -0.23 0.76 7.29
C LEU A 143 -0.57 0.52 5.81
N GLU A 144 -0.12 1.40 4.91
CA GLU A 144 -0.31 1.22 3.46
C GLU A 144 0.32 -0.08 2.97
N ALA A 145 1.54 -0.40 3.42
CA ALA A 145 2.21 -1.64 3.07
C ALA A 145 1.44 -2.87 3.61
N LEU A 146 0.97 -2.86 4.86
CA LEU A 146 0.15 -3.95 5.41
C LEU A 146 -1.19 -4.13 4.66
N LEU A 147 -1.84 -3.03 4.27
CA LEU A 147 -3.07 -3.08 3.47
C LEU A 147 -2.81 -3.66 2.08
N ARG A 148 -1.66 -3.35 1.48
CA ARG A 148 -1.23 -3.94 0.20
C ARG A 148 -0.91 -5.42 0.35
N ALA A 149 -0.16 -5.82 1.38
CA ALA A 149 0.10 -7.22 1.70
C ALA A 149 -1.20 -8.02 1.82
N ARG A 150 -2.19 -7.46 2.54
CA ARG A 150 -3.53 -8.03 2.69
C ARG A 150 -4.26 -8.17 1.35
N ALA A 151 -4.17 -7.18 0.48
CA ALA A 151 -4.80 -7.21 -0.83
C ALA A 151 -4.18 -8.27 -1.76
N LEU A 152 -2.87 -8.52 -1.64
CA LEU A 152 -2.12 -9.50 -2.43
C LEU A 152 -2.34 -10.93 -1.94
N ALA A 153 -2.20 -11.18 -0.64
CA ALA A 153 -2.29 -12.53 -0.07
C ALA A 153 -3.72 -13.09 -0.07
N GLY A 154 -4.74 -12.25 -0.28
CA GLY A 154 -6.14 -12.61 -0.15
C GLY A 154 -6.48 -13.05 1.26
N VAL A 155 -7.34 -12.33 1.97
CA VAL A 155 -7.83 -12.82 3.26
C VAL A 155 -8.82 -13.94 2.99
N GLY A 156 -8.32 -15.17 2.86
CA GLY A 156 -9.16 -16.36 2.96
C GLY A 156 -10.02 -16.32 4.24
N PRO A 157 -10.99 -17.24 4.33
CA PRO A 157 -12.36 -17.15 4.89
C PRO A 157 -12.92 -15.90 5.62
N LEU A 158 -12.14 -14.93 6.07
CA LEU A 158 -12.60 -13.71 6.76
C LEU A 158 -13.41 -12.76 5.86
N ASP A 159 -13.29 -12.87 4.54
CA ASP A 159 -14.16 -12.19 3.57
C ASP A 159 -15.40 -13.02 3.15
N ALA A 160 -15.51 -14.26 3.61
CA ALA A 160 -16.76 -15.00 3.49
C ALA A 160 -17.75 -14.41 4.51
N PRO A 161 -18.99 -14.06 4.11
CA PRO A 161 -20.02 -13.59 5.03
C PRO A 161 -20.37 -14.60 6.14
N ALA A 162 -19.78 -15.80 6.12
CA ALA A 162 -19.88 -16.84 7.13
C ALA A 162 -18.74 -16.83 8.18
N ALA A 163 -17.72 -15.98 8.05
CA ALA A 163 -16.72 -15.79 9.11
C ALA A 163 -17.30 -14.92 10.23
N VAL A 164 -18.17 -15.54 11.02
CA VAL A 164 -18.71 -14.98 12.24
C VAL A 164 -17.56 -14.87 13.25
N LEU A 165 -17.27 -13.64 13.70
CA LEU A 165 -16.37 -13.42 14.83
C LEU A 165 -16.93 -14.20 16.04
N PRO A 166 -16.12 -14.98 16.77
CA PRO A 166 -16.59 -15.70 17.94
C PRO A 166 -17.24 -14.73 18.92
N GLY A 167 -18.54 -14.90 19.20
CA GLY A 167 -19.28 -14.10 20.18
C GLY A 167 -20.26 -13.05 19.64
N LEU A 168 -20.47 -12.94 18.32
CA LEU A 168 -21.59 -12.16 17.78
C LEU A 168 -22.82 -13.07 17.56
N PRO A 169 -24.02 -12.68 18.03
CA PRO A 169 -25.22 -13.46 17.77
C PRO A 169 -25.50 -13.50 16.27
N VAL A 170 -25.74 -14.69 15.75
CA VAL A 170 -26.26 -14.87 14.40
C VAL A 170 -27.72 -14.42 14.46
N ASP A 171 -28.02 -13.33 13.77
CA ASP A 171 -29.39 -12.84 13.64
C ASP A 171 -30.10 -13.77 12.65
N ASP A 172 -30.72 -14.82 13.18
CA ASP A 172 -31.55 -15.74 12.41
C ASP A 172 -32.84 -15.02 12.03
N GLY A 173 -32.75 -14.26 10.93
CA GLY A 173 -33.85 -13.47 10.38
C GLY A 173 -35.14 -14.29 10.28
N SER A 174 -36.10 -13.94 11.13
CA SER A 174 -37.51 -14.33 11.03
C SER A 174 -38.30 -13.29 10.25
#